data_AF-A0E275-F1
#
_entry.id   AF-A0E275-F1
#
_cell.length_a   1.000
_cell.length_b   1.000
_cell.length_c   1.000
_cell.angle_alpha   90.00
_cell.angle_beta   90.00
_cell.angle_gamma   90.00
#
_symmetry.space_group_name_H-M   'P 1'
#
loop_
_entity.id
_entity.type
_entity.pdbx_description
1 polymer ?
#
loop_
_entity_poly.entity_id
_entity_poly.type
_entity_poly.pdbx_seq_one_letter_code
_entity_poly.pdbx_strand_id
1 'polypeptide(L)'
;MQILILAEDNQKYQKLFKNKTNNWQSQISGQGKLITEQSEKLKQLNQELTEIKRNELELTNQKIQNTEQIDSLTIKLKEQEQQYQQLQDQLQKKIKELNQSIQNTQSNLAQTNQQLQSKDQELKNTQFKHDALLEELKSAYSFVTIQWTIGINKLLKDDHFNKILKNIEVKTNKKVKNQYFIFSGENNDLNGQAFWKSVDKLSNLLMIFKSKSGNIFGAFSPCQWIANCSGGYIYENTLSSFIFSQTQDQIQIFPIKEGNKCNAIYCNQSYGPTFGGGHDFYIQQDFQNGSSSLGHSYSYDQYQVGNRSTHLFGQSSPNIAECEIFMLTFA
;
A
#
# COMPACT_ATOMS: atom_id res chain seq x y z
N MET A 1 62.79 -161.05 -11.72
CA MET A 1 61.48 -160.39 -11.97
C MET A 1 61.14 -159.25 -11.00
N GLN A 2 61.81 -159.11 -9.85
CA GLN A 2 61.57 -157.99 -8.89
C GLN A 2 62.33 -156.68 -9.18
N ILE A 3 63.39 -156.70 -10.01
CA ILE A 3 64.25 -155.51 -10.25
C ILE A 3 63.70 -154.60 -11.37
N LEU A 4 62.92 -155.14 -12.32
CA LEU A 4 62.35 -154.38 -13.45
C LEU A 4 61.13 -153.52 -13.04
N ILE A 5 60.34 -153.95 -12.06
CA ILE A 5 59.16 -153.20 -11.56
C ILE A 5 59.58 -151.95 -10.77
N LEU A 6 60.72 -152.00 -10.07
CA LEU A 6 61.27 -150.86 -9.31
C LEU A 6 61.81 -149.71 -10.20
N ALA A 7 62.23 -150.02 -11.44
CA ALA A 7 62.78 -149.02 -12.37
C ALA A 7 61.70 -148.19 -13.07
N GLU A 8 60.57 -148.81 -13.46
CA GLU A 8 59.44 -148.13 -14.08
C GLU A 8 58.70 -147.22 -13.10
N ASP A 9 58.52 -147.65 -11.85
CA ASP A 9 57.94 -146.82 -10.80
C ASP A 9 58.82 -145.61 -10.51
N ASN A 10 60.14 -145.78 -10.44
CA ASN A 10 61.08 -144.66 -10.20
C ASN A 10 61.05 -143.62 -11.34
N GLN A 11 60.98 -144.05 -12.61
CA GLN A 11 60.83 -143.13 -13.75
C GLN A 11 59.50 -142.36 -13.69
N LYS A 12 58.41 -143.03 -13.30
CA LYS A 12 57.08 -142.41 -13.14
C LYS A 12 57.09 -141.39 -11.99
N TYR A 13 57.72 -141.72 -10.86
CA TYR A 13 57.92 -140.81 -9.73
C TYR A 13 58.78 -139.59 -10.11
N GLN A 14 59.87 -139.78 -10.86
CA GLN A 14 60.71 -138.68 -11.33
C GLN A 14 59.97 -137.76 -12.31
N LYS A 15 59.14 -138.30 -13.21
CA LYS A 15 58.32 -137.51 -14.14
C LYS A 15 57.21 -136.75 -13.42
N LEU A 16 56.54 -137.38 -12.45
CA LEU A 16 55.54 -136.75 -11.57
C LEU A 16 56.16 -135.66 -10.70
N PHE A 17 57.33 -135.92 -10.13
CA PHE A 17 58.08 -134.95 -9.33
C PHE A 17 58.46 -133.77 -10.21
N LYS A 18 59.09 -134.00 -11.37
CA LYS A 18 59.48 -132.94 -12.32
C LYS A 18 58.28 -132.11 -12.81
N ASN A 19 57.14 -132.75 -13.12
CA ASN A 19 55.92 -132.04 -13.50
C ASN A 19 55.33 -131.23 -12.33
N LYS A 20 55.33 -131.77 -11.10
CA LYS A 20 54.96 -131.01 -9.91
C LYS A 20 55.92 -129.84 -9.69
N THR A 21 57.23 -130.05 -9.77
CA THR A 21 58.25 -129.01 -9.62
C THR A 21 58.08 -127.91 -10.67
N ASN A 22 57.87 -128.26 -11.94
CA ASN A 22 57.63 -127.28 -13.01
C ASN A 22 56.32 -126.51 -12.80
N ASN A 23 55.26 -127.19 -12.36
CA ASN A 23 53.98 -126.53 -12.05
C ASN A 23 54.13 -125.56 -10.86
N TRP A 24 54.83 -125.99 -9.80
CA TRP A 24 55.14 -125.14 -8.65
C TRP A 24 56.03 -123.96 -9.04
N GLN A 25 57.04 -124.15 -9.88
CA GLN A 25 57.89 -123.07 -10.40
C GLN A 25 57.10 -122.09 -11.26
N SER A 26 56.19 -122.58 -12.11
CA SER A 26 55.30 -121.72 -12.91
C SER A 26 54.32 -120.94 -12.03
N GLN A 27 53.77 -121.56 -10.98
CA GLN A 27 52.89 -120.89 -10.02
C GLN A 27 53.64 -119.85 -9.19
N ILE A 28 54.84 -120.17 -8.69
CA ILE A 28 55.71 -119.24 -7.94
C ILE A 28 56.15 -118.08 -8.84
N SER A 29 56.50 -118.34 -10.11
CA SER A 29 56.84 -117.29 -11.07
C SER A 29 55.65 -116.39 -11.40
N GLY A 30 54.44 -116.96 -11.54
CA GLY A 30 53.21 -116.20 -11.76
C GLY A 30 52.82 -115.34 -10.56
N GLN A 31 52.94 -115.89 -9.34
CA GLN A 31 52.75 -115.13 -8.10
C GLN A 31 53.81 -114.05 -7.94
N GLY A 32 55.08 -114.33 -8.28
CA GLY A 32 56.17 -113.36 -8.27
C GLY A 32 55.90 -112.16 -9.18
N LYS A 33 55.47 -112.39 -10.44
CA LYS A 33 55.08 -111.32 -11.35
C LYS A 33 53.90 -110.49 -10.83
N LEU A 34 52.88 -111.15 -10.29
CA LEU A 34 51.71 -110.48 -9.70
C LEU A 34 52.11 -109.60 -8.50
N ILE A 35 53.02 -110.08 -7.64
CA ILE A 35 53.56 -109.32 -6.50
C ILE A 35 54.34 -108.10 -7.00
N THR A 36 55.14 -108.23 -8.06
CA THR A 36 55.87 -107.10 -8.66
C THR A 36 54.91 -106.05 -9.23
N GLU A 37 53.90 -106.46 -10.00
CA GLU A 37 52.89 -105.54 -10.56
C GLU A 37 52.08 -104.83 -9.45
N GLN A 38 51.72 -105.55 -8.38
CA GLN A 38 51.04 -104.96 -7.24
C GLN A 38 51.94 -103.99 -6.47
N SER A 39 53.23 -104.29 -6.34
CA SER A 39 54.23 -103.42 -5.71
C SER A 39 54.42 -102.11 -6.48
N GLU A 40 54.47 -102.18 -7.81
CA GLU A 40 54.56 -100.99 -8.68
C GLU A 40 53.30 -100.12 -8.58
N LYS A 41 52.10 -100.73 -8.61
CA LYS A 41 50.83 -100.00 -8.38
C LYS A 41 50.80 -99.32 -7.01
N LEU A 42 51.24 -100.02 -5.96
CA LEU A 42 51.33 -99.45 -4.60
C LEU A 42 52.28 -98.25 -4.55
N LYS A 43 53.41 -98.32 -5.28
CA LYS A 43 54.36 -97.22 -5.37
C LYS A 43 53.76 -96.01 -6.09
N GLN A 44 53.05 -96.23 -7.20
CA GLN A 44 52.37 -95.17 -7.94
C GLN A 44 51.25 -94.52 -7.10
N LEU A 45 50.42 -95.33 -6.44
CA LEU A 45 49.36 -94.83 -5.56
C LEU A 45 49.92 -94.02 -4.38
N ASN A 46 51.07 -94.42 -3.82
CA ASN A 46 51.74 -93.65 -2.78
C ASN A 46 52.28 -92.31 -3.29
N GLN A 47 52.74 -92.24 -4.55
CA GLN A 47 53.16 -90.97 -5.17
C GLN A 47 51.97 -90.04 -5.35
N GLU A 48 50.86 -90.54 -5.92
CA GLU A 48 49.61 -89.80 -6.08
C GLU A 48 49.06 -89.30 -4.73
N LEU A 49 49.06 -90.15 -3.70
CA LEU A 49 48.64 -89.77 -2.35
C LEU A 49 49.52 -88.65 -1.77
N THR A 50 50.82 -88.66 -2.04
CA THR A 50 51.75 -87.62 -1.59
C THR A 50 51.47 -86.30 -2.29
N GLU A 51 51.17 -86.34 -3.58
CA GLU A 51 50.85 -85.16 -4.38
C GLU A 51 49.48 -84.55 -4.00
N ILE A 52 48.48 -85.40 -3.75
CA ILE A 52 47.17 -84.97 -3.22
C ILE A 52 47.35 -84.23 -1.89
N LYS A 53 48.13 -84.79 -0.96
CA LYS A 53 48.41 -84.15 0.34
C LYS A 53 49.12 -82.80 0.18
N ARG A 54 50.04 -82.69 -0.77
CA ARG A 54 50.74 -81.43 -1.07
C ARG A 54 49.75 -80.37 -1.59
N ASN A 55 48.90 -80.74 -2.54
CA ASN A 55 47.88 -79.85 -3.11
C ASN A 55 46.85 -79.43 -2.05
N GLU A 56 46.44 -80.34 -1.17
CA GLU A 56 45.54 -80.05 -0.06
C GLU A 56 46.15 -79.03 0.92
N LEU A 57 47.44 -79.16 1.24
CA LEU A 57 48.18 -78.20 2.05
C LEU A 57 48.28 -76.83 1.37
N GLU A 58 48.57 -76.80 0.07
CA GLU A 58 48.67 -75.56 -0.73
C GLU A 58 47.33 -74.83 -0.80
N LEU A 59 46.23 -75.57 -1.05
CA LEU A 59 44.87 -75.04 -1.05
C LEU A 59 44.48 -74.48 0.33
N THR A 60 44.88 -75.18 1.41
CA THR A 60 44.63 -74.76 2.79
C THR A 60 45.34 -73.44 3.09
N ASN A 61 46.62 -73.31 2.72
CA ASN A 61 47.39 -72.09 2.90
C ASN A 61 46.78 -70.91 2.11
N GLN A 62 46.33 -71.16 0.87
CA GLN A 62 45.69 -70.12 0.06
C GLN A 62 44.34 -69.69 0.65
N LYS A 63 43.58 -70.63 1.21
CA LYS A 63 42.34 -70.32 1.93
C LYS A 63 42.60 -69.42 3.14
N ILE A 64 43.64 -69.72 3.92
CA ILE A 64 44.05 -68.89 5.08
C ILE A 64 44.40 -67.47 4.63
N GLN A 65 45.24 -67.31 3.60
CA GLN A 65 45.59 -66.00 3.06
C GLN A 65 44.37 -65.19 2.58
N ASN A 66 43.44 -65.84 1.88
CA ASN A 66 42.21 -65.20 1.43
C ASN A 66 41.33 -64.77 2.61
N THR A 67 41.24 -65.59 3.67
CA THR A 67 40.52 -65.23 4.90
C THR A 67 41.14 -64.01 5.57
N GLU A 68 42.47 -63.95 5.71
CA GLU A 68 43.15 -62.79 6.27
C GLU A 68 42.93 -61.51 5.45
N GLN A 69 42.92 -61.61 4.12
CA GLN A 69 42.59 -60.48 3.24
C GLN A 69 41.15 -60.00 3.42
N ILE A 70 40.19 -60.92 3.52
CA ILE A 70 38.77 -60.60 3.77
C ILE A 70 38.61 -59.90 5.12
N ASP A 71 39.27 -60.40 6.17
CA ASP A 71 39.22 -59.78 7.50
C ASP A 71 39.77 -58.35 7.47
N SER A 72 40.90 -58.13 6.80
CA SER A 72 41.48 -56.79 6.59
C SER A 72 40.53 -55.86 5.84
N LEU A 73 39.90 -56.33 4.75
CA LEU A 73 38.95 -55.54 3.97
C LEU A 73 37.69 -55.21 4.78
N THR A 74 37.23 -56.15 5.60
CA THR A 74 36.06 -55.97 6.47
C THR A 74 36.31 -54.89 7.52
N ILE A 75 37.51 -54.84 8.10
CA ILE A 75 37.90 -53.78 9.04
C ILE A 75 37.92 -52.42 8.34
N LYS A 76 38.56 -52.32 7.16
CA LYS A 76 38.61 -51.08 6.38
C LYS A 76 37.22 -50.58 5.99
N LEU A 77 36.31 -51.47 5.61
CA LEU A 77 34.93 -51.12 5.26
C LEU A 77 34.20 -50.53 6.47
N LYS A 78 34.33 -51.15 7.66
CA LYS A 78 33.72 -50.63 8.90
C LYS A 78 34.26 -49.26 9.28
N GLU A 79 35.56 -49.02 9.12
CA GLU A 79 36.17 -47.70 9.36
C GLU A 79 35.60 -46.65 8.40
N GLN A 80 35.42 -47.01 7.12
CA GLN A 80 34.85 -46.12 6.11
C GLN A 80 33.38 -45.80 6.38
N GLU A 81 32.59 -46.79 6.80
CA GLU A 81 31.19 -46.61 7.21
C GLU A 81 31.08 -45.67 8.42
N GLN A 82 31.96 -45.82 9.41
CA GLN A 82 32.00 -44.91 10.56
C GLN A 82 32.37 -43.47 10.16
N GLN A 83 33.35 -43.29 9.27
CA GLN A 83 33.70 -41.97 8.76
C GLN A 83 32.55 -41.32 8.00
N TYR A 84 31.84 -42.10 7.17
CA TYR A 84 30.67 -41.61 6.44
C TYR A 84 29.55 -41.19 7.39
N GLN A 85 29.29 -41.97 8.44
CA GLN A 85 28.28 -41.64 9.45
C GLN A 85 28.64 -40.34 10.20
N GLN A 86 29.90 -40.17 10.60
CA GLN A 86 30.37 -38.93 11.24
C GLN A 86 30.19 -37.71 10.33
N LEU A 87 30.47 -37.87 9.03
CA LEU A 87 30.30 -36.79 8.06
C LEU A 87 28.82 -36.42 7.88
N GLN A 88 27.91 -37.42 7.86
CA GLN A 88 26.47 -37.18 7.81
C GLN A 88 25.97 -36.41 9.04
N ASP A 89 26.42 -36.79 10.23
CA ASP A 89 26.03 -36.12 11.48
C ASP A 89 26.53 -34.66 11.50
N GLN A 90 27.76 -34.42 11.05
CA GLN A 90 28.31 -33.07 10.91
C GLN A 90 27.52 -32.22 9.90
N LEU A 91 27.12 -32.81 8.78
CA LEU A 91 26.32 -32.14 7.75
C LEU A 91 24.94 -31.77 8.29
N GLN A 92 24.27 -32.70 8.98
CA GLN A 92 22.96 -32.45 9.60
C GLN A 92 23.02 -31.33 10.65
N LYS A 93 24.08 -31.32 11.48
CA LYS A 93 24.29 -30.24 12.46
C LYS A 93 24.43 -28.88 11.77
N LYS A 94 25.26 -28.78 10.73
CA LYS A 94 25.42 -27.54 9.95
C LYS A 94 24.11 -27.08 9.29
N ILE A 95 23.34 -28.01 8.72
CA ILE A 95 22.02 -27.70 8.12
C ILE A 95 21.09 -27.11 9.18
N LYS A 96 21.05 -27.68 10.38
CA LYS A 96 20.22 -27.18 11.48
C LYS A 96 20.63 -25.78 11.92
N GLU A 97 21.93 -25.52 12.07
CA GLU A 97 22.47 -24.20 12.42
C GLU A 97 22.15 -23.15 11.34
N LEU A 98 22.31 -23.52 10.07
CA LEU A 98 22.00 -22.63 8.94
C LEU A 98 20.51 -22.28 8.89
N ASN A 99 19.63 -23.27 9.08
CA ASN A 99 18.18 -23.05 9.11
C ASN A 99 17.76 -22.12 10.25
N GLN A 100 18.37 -22.26 11.43
CA GLN A 100 18.12 -21.35 12.54
C GLN A 100 18.56 -19.91 12.22
N SER A 101 19.73 -19.76 11.58
CA SER A 101 20.24 -18.45 11.16
C SER A 101 19.32 -17.78 10.12
N ILE A 102 18.81 -18.55 9.16
CA ILE A 102 17.85 -18.09 8.15
C ILE A 102 16.56 -17.60 8.83
N GLN A 103 16.00 -18.39 9.75
CA GLN A 103 14.77 -18.02 10.47
C GLN A 103 14.95 -16.73 11.28
N ASN A 104 16.07 -16.60 11.99
CA ASN A 104 16.37 -15.38 12.75
C ASN A 104 16.48 -14.16 11.82
N THR A 105 17.15 -14.31 10.68
CA THR A 105 17.30 -13.24 9.68
C THR A 105 15.96 -12.83 9.08
N GLN A 106 15.09 -13.80 8.77
CA GLN A 106 13.74 -13.53 8.27
C GLN A 106 12.88 -12.78 9.29
N SER A 107 12.96 -13.17 10.57
CA SER A 107 12.26 -12.47 11.66
C SER A 107 12.72 -11.01 11.79
N ASN A 108 14.04 -10.77 11.76
CA ASN A 108 14.60 -9.43 11.82
C ASN A 108 14.16 -8.58 10.61
N LEU A 109 14.19 -9.16 9.40
CA LEU A 109 13.73 -8.47 8.18
C LEU A 109 12.26 -8.06 8.28
N ALA A 110 11.40 -8.95 8.80
CA ALA A 110 9.98 -8.66 8.99
C ALA A 110 9.77 -7.49 9.98
N GLN A 111 10.50 -7.47 11.09
CA GLN A 111 10.45 -6.37 12.07
C GLN A 111 10.92 -5.05 11.46
N THR A 112 12.03 -5.05 10.73
CA THR A 112 12.53 -3.84 10.05
C THR A 112 11.54 -3.32 9.02
N ASN A 113 10.90 -4.18 8.23
CA ASN A 113 9.88 -3.78 7.26
C ASN A 113 8.67 -3.14 7.93
N GLN A 114 8.22 -3.68 9.07
CA GLN A 114 7.11 -3.10 9.83
C GLN A 114 7.45 -1.69 10.37
N GLN A 115 8.69 -1.47 10.84
CA GLN A 115 9.16 -0.15 11.27
C GLN A 115 9.27 0.84 10.10
N LEU A 116 9.68 0.38 8.92
CA LEU A 116 9.77 1.21 7.72
C LEU A 116 8.38 1.68 7.26
N GLN A 117 7.38 0.80 7.31
CA GLN A 117 5.98 1.14 6.99
C GLN A 117 5.40 2.18 7.96
N SER A 118 5.67 2.06 9.26
CA SER A 118 5.18 3.05 10.24
C SER A 118 5.82 4.42 10.03
N LYS A 119 7.12 4.46 9.70
CA LYS A 119 7.83 5.70 9.38
C LYS A 119 7.35 6.35 8.08
N ASP A 120 7.04 5.56 7.06
CA ASP A 120 6.48 6.08 5.80
C ASP A 120 5.10 6.72 6.00
N GLN A 121 4.26 6.13 6.86
CA GLN A 121 2.98 6.72 7.24
C GLN A 121 3.14 8.03 8.03
N GLU A 122 4.10 8.09 8.94
CA GLU A 122 4.43 9.30 9.71
C GLU A 122 4.91 10.45 8.79
N LEU A 123 5.70 10.13 7.78
CA LEU A 123 6.18 11.08 6.78
C LEU A 123 5.03 11.66 5.94
N LYS A 124 4.13 10.81 5.43
CA LYS A 124 2.95 11.23 4.67
C LYS A 124 2.05 12.17 5.47
N ASN A 125 1.81 11.85 6.73
CA ASN A 125 1.02 12.70 7.62
C ASN A 125 1.68 14.07 7.85
N THR A 126 3.01 14.12 7.96
CA THR A 126 3.76 15.36 8.12
C THR A 126 3.71 16.22 6.85
N GLN A 127 3.87 15.60 5.68
CA GLN A 127 3.75 16.28 4.38
C GLN A 127 2.37 16.93 4.20
N PHE A 128 1.30 16.19 4.50
CA PHE A 128 -0.06 16.72 4.43
C PHE A 128 -0.25 17.97 5.31
N LYS A 129 0.27 17.95 6.53
CA LYS A 129 0.21 19.12 7.44
C LYS A 129 1.00 20.31 6.90
N HIS A 130 2.19 20.06 6.35
CA HIS A 130 3.02 21.10 5.76
C HIS A 130 2.30 21.78 4.59
N ASP A 131 1.69 21.01 3.70
CA ASP A 131 0.99 21.54 2.53
C ASP A 131 -0.22 22.38 2.93
N ALA A 132 -0.98 21.95 3.95
CA ALA A 132 -2.09 22.73 4.50
C ALA A 132 -1.63 24.09 5.07
N LEU A 133 -0.53 24.10 5.82
CA LEU A 133 0.09 25.32 6.36
C LEU A 133 0.58 26.25 5.26
N LEU A 134 1.13 25.70 4.18
CA LEU A 134 1.60 26.48 3.04
C LEU A 134 0.43 27.21 2.34
N GLU A 135 -0.70 26.54 2.17
CA GLU A 135 -1.90 27.15 1.59
C GLU A 135 -2.51 28.24 2.50
N GLU A 136 -2.50 28.02 3.82
CA GLU A 136 -2.92 29.04 4.78
C GLU A 136 -2.02 30.28 4.71
N LEU A 137 -0.70 30.10 4.65
CA LEU A 137 0.26 31.19 4.52
C LEU A 137 0.07 31.97 3.21
N LYS A 138 -0.14 31.28 2.08
CA LYS A 138 -0.43 31.92 0.79
C LYS A 138 -1.69 32.77 0.86
N SER A 139 -2.75 32.25 1.49
CA SER A 139 -4.01 33.00 1.69
C SER A 139 -3.77 34.25 2.54
N ALA A 140 -3.05 34.14 3.66
CA ALA A 140 -2.71 35.28 4.50
C ALA A 140 -1.86 36.33 3.76
N TYR A 141 -0.87 35.91 2.99
CA TYR A 141 -0.02 36.81 2.21
C TYR A 141 -0.81 37.53 1.11
N SER A 142 -1.71 36.83 0.41
CA SER A 142 -2.59 37.45 -0.59
C SER A 142 -3.49 38.51 0.01
N PHE A 143 -3.95 38.32 1.26
CA PHE A 143 -4.77 39.30 1.96
C PHE A 143 -3.97 40.56 2.34
N VAL A 144 -2.74 40.39 2.84
CA VAL A 144 -1.87 41.51 3.24
C VAL A 144 -1.39 42.34 2.05
N THR A 145 -1.28 41.73 0.86
CA THR A 145 -0.77 42.40 -0.36
C THR A 145 -1.86 43.06 -1.21
N ILE A 146 -3.12 43.01 -0.80
CA ILE A 146 -4.18 43.81 -1.43
C ILE A 146 -3.78 45.28 -1.34
N GLN A 147 -3.60 45.95 -2.49
CA GLN A 147 -3.46 47.40 -2.52
C GLN A 147 -4.82 48.02 -2.20
N TRP A 148 -5.01 48.35 -0.93
CA TRP A 148 -6.20 49.00 -0.40
C TRP A 148 -6.35 50.40 -0.99
N THR A 149 -7.04 50.49 -2.14
CA THR A 149 -7.31 51.75 -2.80
C THR A 149 -8.58 52.35 -2.20
N ILE A 150 -8.52 53.61 -1.79
CA ILE A 150 -9.71 54.36 -1.37
C ILE A 150 -10.63 54.45 -2.58
N GLY A 151 -11.82 53.88 -2.46
CA GLY A 151 -12.79 53.84 -3.54
C GLY A 151 -13.57 55.14 -3.66
N ILE A 152 -14.02 55.46 -4.86
CA ILE A 152 -15.02 56.51 -5.13
C ILE A 152 -16.23 55.80 -5.72
N ASN A 153 -17.42 56.00 -5.14
CA ASN A 153 -18.66 55.46 -5.71
C ASN A 153 -19.00 56.20 -7.01
N LYS A 154 -19.28 55.45 -8.07
CA LYS A 154 -19.71 56.03 -9.36
C LYS A 154 -21.20 55.77 -9.66
N LEU A 155 -21.81 54.80 -8.97
CA LEU A 155 -23.18 54.37 -9.27
C LEU A 155 -24.26 55.23 -8.63
N LEU A 156 -24.09 55.66 -7.38
CA LEU A 156 -25.10 56.47 -6.67
C LEU A 156 -24.81 57.95 -6.89
N LYS A 157 -25.85 58.77 -6.78
CA LYS A 157 -25.67 60.23 -6.64
C LYS A 157 -25.01 60.52 -5.30
N ASP A 158 -24.12 61.52 -5.24
CA ASP A 158 -23.36 61.86 -4.03
C ASP A 158 -24.23 62.04 -2.77
N ASP A 159 -25.37 62.73 -2.89
CA ASP A 159 -26.32 62.92 -1.78
C ASP A 159 -26.90 61.59 -1.27
N HIS A 160 -27.21 60.65 -2.17
CA HIS A 160 -27.73 59.34 -1.79
C HIS A 160 -26.65 58.46 -1.15
N PHE A 161 -25.43 58.50 -1.67
CA PHE A 161 -24.31 57.76 -1.08
C PHE A 161 -24.01 58.26 0.33
N ASN A 162 -23.98 59.58 0.55
CA ASN A 162 -23.79 60.17 1.87
C ASN A 162 -24.91 59.79 2.86
N LYS A 163 -26.17 59.73 2.40
CA LYS A 163 -27.29 59.25 3.21
C LYS A 163 -27.12 57.79 3.64
N ILE A 164 -26.63 56.92 2.75
CA ILE A 164 -26.32 55.52 3.08
C ILE A 164 -25.21 55.44 4.12
N LEU A 165 -24.09 56.13 3.91
CA LEU A 165 -22.99 56.15 4.88
C LEU A 165 -23.45 56.66 6.23
N LYS A 166 -24.24 57.74 6.27
CA LYS A 166 -24.79 58.28 7.51
C LYS A 166 -25.70 57.28 8.23
N ASN A 167 -26.53 56.55 7.48
CA ASN A 167 -27.37 55.49 8.05
C ASN A 167 -26.52 54.34 8.60
N ILE A 168 -25.44 53.96 7.93
CA ILE A 168 -24.48 52.96 8.44
C ILE A 168 -23.87 53.45 9.76
N GLU A 169 -23.44 54.70 9.85
CA GLU A 169 -22.88 55.25 11.09
C GLU A 169 -23.87 55.20 12.25
N VAL A 170 -25.12 55.59 11.99
CA VAL A 170 -26.19 55.57 13.00
C VAL A 170 -26.47 54.14 13.46
N LYS A 171 -26.58 53.19 12.52
CA LYS A 171 -26.90 51.80 12.83
C LYS A 171 -25.76 51.05 13.53
N THR A 172 -24.52 51.32 13.14
CA THR A 172 -23.32 50.68 13.72
C THR A 172 -22.84 51.37 14.99
N ASN A 173 -23.33 52.58 15.27
CA ASN A 173 -22.84 53.49 16.30
C ASN A 173 -21.33 53.75 16.18
N LYS A 174 -20.83 53.86 14.95
CA LYS A 174 -19.41 54.10 14.65
C LYS A 174 -19.27 55.04 13.46
N LYS A 175 -18.16 55.78 13.39
CA LYS A 175 -17.86 56.65 12.25
C LYS A 175 -17.18 55.87 11.15
N VAL A 176 -17.61 56.05 9.90
CA VAL A 176 -16.93 55.44 8.76
C VAL A 176 -15.59 56.17 8.58
N LYS A 177 -14.50 55.42 8.63
CA LYS A 177 -13.13 55.93 8.51
C LYS A 177 -12.64 55.87 7.07
N ASN A 178 -12.64 54.69 6.47
CA ASN A 178 -12.22 54.47 5.08
C ASN A 178 -13.26 53.63 4.34
N GLN A 179 -13.39 53.88 3.04
CA GLN A 179 -14.04 52.97 2.09
C GLN A 179 -12.96 52.38 1.18
N TYR A 180 -12.74 51.07 1.29
CA TYR A 180 -11.82 50.38 0.40
C TYR A 180 -12.59 49.74 -0.73
N PHE A 181 -12.15 49.98 -1.97
CA PHE A 181 -12.74 49.36 -3.13
C PHE A 181 -12.33 47.88 -3.22
N ILE A 182 -13.32 46.99 -3.33
CA ILE A 182 -13.12 45.53 -3.32
C ILE A 182 -13.36 44.93 -4.70
N PHE A 183 -14.45 45.30 -5.35
CA PHE A 183 -14.88 44.67 -6.59
C PHE A 183 -15.68 45.65 -7.46
N SER A 184 -15.45 45.59 -8.78
CA SER A 184 -16.37 46.15 -9.77
C SER A 184 -16.54 45.22 -10.95
N GLY A 185 -17.77 45.20 -11.48
CA GLY A 185 -18.10 44.49 -12.73
C GLY A 185 -17.48 45.08 -13.99
N GLU A 186 -16.97 46.31 -13.93
CA GLU A 186 -16.28 46.96 -15.06
C GLU A 186 -14.84 46.41 -15.23
N ASN A 187 -14.19 46.05 -14.13
CA ASN A 187 -12.81 45.57 -14.10
C ASN A 187 -12.67 44.06 -13.96
N ASN A 188 -13.76 43.37 -13.57
CA ASN A 188 -13.80 41.93 -13.35
C ASN A 188 -15.01 41.34 -14.07
N ASP A 189 -14.88 40.13 -14.59
CA ASP A 189 -16.04 39.40 -15.12
C ASP A 189 -17.14 39.31 -14.04
N LEU A 190 -18.34 39.82 -14.35
CA LEU A 190 -19.50 39.79 -13.46
C LEU A 190 -20.03 38.36 -13.28
N ASN A 191 -19.35 37.57 -12.46
CA ASN A 191 -19.74 36.20 -12.13
C ASN A 191 -19.42 35.85 -10.67
N GLY A 192 -20.01 34.76 -10.19
CA GLY A 192 -19.94 34.29 -8.81
C GLY A 192 -18.53 33.93 -8.38
N GLN A 193 -17.70 33.39 -9.27
CA GLN A 193 -16.31 33.06 -8.96
C GLN A 193 -15.49 34.31 -8.67
N ALA A 194 -15.62 35.35 -9.51
CA ALA A 194 -14.93 36.63 -9.30
C ALA A 194 -15.45 37.35 -8.05
N PHE A 195 -16.76 37.27 -7.79
CA PHE A 195 -17.37 37.78 -6.56
C PHE A 195 -16.79 37.11 -5.32
N TRP A 196 -16.89 35.77 -5.20
CA TRP A 196 -16.43 35.04 -4.01
C TRP A 196 -14.92 35.18 -3.79
N LYS A 197 -14.12 35.19 -4.86
CA LYS A 197 -12.69 35.47 -4.77
C LYS A 197 -12.39 36.83 -4.14
N SER A 198 -13.27 37.81 -4.34
CA SER A 198 -13.06 39.20 -3.88
C SER A 198 -13.62 39.46 -2.48
N VAL A 199 -14.67 38.73 -2.06
CA VAL A 199 -15.37 39.01 -0.80
C VAL A 199 -15.15 37.98 0.30
N ASP A 200 -14.59 36.80 0.00
CA ASP A 200 -14.39 35.74 1.00
C ASP A 200 -13.56 36.26 2.19
N LYS A 201 -14.06 35.96 3.40
CA LYS A 201 -13.54 36.38 4.71
C LYS A 201 -13.62 37.89 4.98
N LEU A 202 -14.20 38.71 4.11
CA LEU A 202 -14.42 40.14 4.38
C LEU A 202 -15.74 40.38 5.12
N SER A 203 -15.81 41.50 5.84
CA SER A 203 -16.98 41.97 6.58
C SER A 203 -17.20 43.47 6.35
N ASN A 204 -18.30 44.03 6.85
CA ASN A 204 -18.64 45.45 6.66
C ASN A 204 -18.71 45.86 5.19
N LEU A 205 -19.35 45.02 4.37
CA LEU A 205 -19.45 45.24 2.93
C LEU A 205 -20.69 46.06 2.61
N LEU A 206 -20.49 47.15 1.87
CA LEU A 206 -21.51 47.90 1.16
C LEU A 206 -21.48 47.47 -0.31
N MET A 207 -22.55 46.83 -0.77
CA MET A 207 -22.69 46.35 -2.13
C MET A 207 -23.73 47.20 -2.87
N ILE A 208 -23.37 47.67 -4.05
CA ILE A 208 -24.16 48.60 -4.86
C ILE A 208 -24.26 48.01 -6.26
N PHE A 209 -25.48 47.95 -6.79
CA PHE A 209 -25.77 47.31 -8.06
C PHE A 209 -26.64 48.23 -8.91
N LYS A 210 -26.45 48.13 -10.22
CA LYS A 210 -27.33 48.72 -11.23
C LYS A 210 -27.83 47.63 -12.15
N SER A 211 -29.15 47.48 -12.26
CA SER A 211 -29.76 46.55 -13.22
C SER A 211 -29.74 47.13 -14.64
N LYS A 212 -29.90 46.28 -15.66
CA LYS A 212 -30.03 46.73 -17.06
C LYS A 212 -31.28 47.58 -17.32
N SER A 213 -32.29 47.55 -16.46
CA SER A 213 -33.44 48.47 -16.49
C SER A 213 -33.12 49.85 -15.91
N GLY A 214 -31.93 50.04 -15.32
CA GLY A 214 -31.44 51.32 -14.81
C GLY A 214 -31.67 51.56 -13.31
N ASN A 215 -32.31 50.62 -12.59
CA ASN A 215 -32.51 50.74 -11.15
C ASN A 215 -31.19 50.54 -10.40
N ILE A 216 -30.97 51.38 -9.39
CA ILE A 216 -29.81 51.28 -8.50
C ILE A 216 -30.30 50.86 -7.12
N PHE A 217 -29.69 49.82 -6.58
CA PHE A 217 -30.08 49.20 -5.32
C PHE A 217 -28.87 48.53 -4.69
N GLY A 218 -29.04 47.98 -3.51
CA GLY A 218 -27.97 47.24 -2.88
C GLY A 218 -28.25 46.93 -1.43
N ALA A 219 -27.19 46.63 -0.70
CA ALA A 219 -27.30 46.31 0.71
C ALA A 219 -25.97 46.56 1.44
N PHE A 220 -26.08 46.77 2.74
CA PHE A 220 -24.96 46.75 3.65
C PHE A 220 -25.15 45.61 4.66
N SER A 221 -24.06 44.93 5.02
CA SER A 221 -24.03 44.02 6.16
C SER A 221 -22.67 44.04 6.88
N PRO A 222 -22.65 44.05 8.23
CA PRO A 222 -21.43 43.87 8.99
C PRO A 222 -21.01 42.39 9.08
N CYS A 223 -21.86 41.45 8.64
CA CYS A 223 -21.55 40.03 8.67
C CYS A 223 -20.32 39.70 7.81
N GLN A 224 -19.56 38.70 8.24
CA GLN A 224 -18.45 38.16 7.46
C GLN A 224 -18.99 37.23 6.36
N TRP A 225 -18.51 37.42 5.14
CA TRP A 225 -18.82 36.57 3.99
C TRP A 225 -17.89 35.37 3.98
N ILE A 226 -18.43 34.15 3.99
CA ILE A 226 -17.62 32.92 4.09
C ILE A 226 -18.06 31.95 2.99
N ALA A 227 -17.24 31.75 1.96
CA ALA A 227 -17.60 30.96 0.77
C ALA A 227 -18.05 29.52 1.09
N ASN A 228 -17.44 28.91 2.12
CA ASN A 228 -17.70 27.54 2.56
C ASN A 228 -18.41 27.49 3.93
N CYS A 229 -19.48 28.26 4.10
CA CYS A 229 -20.25 28.26 5.35
C CYS A 229 -21.16 27.03 5.48
N SER A 230 -20.92 26.19 6.49
CA SER A 230 -21.80 25.07 6.88
C SER A 230 -23.11 25.60 7.49
N GLY A 231 -24.18 25.70 6.69
CA GLY A 231 -25.50 26.12 7.18
C GLY A 231 -26.10 27.34 6.49
N GLY A 232 -25.38 27.96 5.54
CA GLY A 232 -25.94 28.88 4.55
C GLY A 232 -26.34 30.26 5.06
N TYR A 233 -26.97 30.45 6.22
CA TYR A 233 -27.33 31.78 6.75
C TYR A 233 -26.39 32.26 7.86
N ILE A 234 -26.07 33.55 7.86
CA ILE A 234 -25.23 34.20 8.86
C ILE A 234 -26.07 35.06 9.80
N TYR A 235 -25.87 34.83 11.10
CA TYR A 235 -26.50 35.60 12.16
C TYR A 235 -25.81 36.95 12.36
N GLU A 236 -26.60 38.03 12.41
CA GLU A 236 -26.12 39.38 12.68
C GLU A 236 -26.51 39.86 14.09
N ASN A 237 -25.53 40.25 14.90
CA ASN A 237 -25.78 40.72 16.27
C ASN A 237 -26.31 42.17 16.38
N THR A 238 -26.15 43.00 15.35
CA THR A 238 -26.16 44.47 15.50
C THR A 238 -27.31 45.21 14.82
N LEU A 239 -28.22 44.53 14.10
CA LEU A 239 -29.33 45.16 13.34
C LEU A 239 -28.90 46.28 12.36
N SER A 240 -27.64 46.21 11.98
CA SER A 240 -26.98 47.15 11.12
C SER A 240 -27.14 46.79 9.65
N SER A 241 -27.49 45.55 9.31
CA SER A 241 -27.80 45.21 7.92
C SER A 241 -29.07 45.93 7.44
N PHE A 242 -29.03 46.34 6.18
CA PHE A 242 -30.19 46.86 5.47
C PHE A 242 -30.02 46.65 3.97
N ILE A 243 -31.14 46.53 3.28
CA ILE A 243 -31.24 46.65 1.83
C ILE A 243 -31.59 48.10 1.51
N PHE A 244 -31.19 48.62 0.36
CA PHE A 244 -31.63 49.93 -0.10
C PHE A 244 -32.02 49.91 -1.59
N SER A 245 -32.87 50.86 -1.98
CA SER A 245 -33.23 51.11 -3.38
C SER A 245 -33.27 52.62 -3.63
N GLN A 246 -32.62 53.05 -4.72
CA GLN A 246 -32.65 54.43 -5.17
C GLN A 246 -33.89 54.66 -6.04
N THR A 247 -34.69 55.66 -5.66
CA THR A 247 -35.71 56.24 -6.55
C THR A 247 -35.23 57.60 -7.06
N GLN A 248 -36.04 58.26 -7.89
CA GLN A 248 -35.68 59.56 -8.46
C GLN A 248 -35.38 60.62 -7.39
N ASP A 249 -36.16 60.62 -6.30
CA ASP A 249 -36.19 61.70 -5.31
C ASP A 249 -35.67 61.29 -3.92
N GLN A 250 -35.48 59.99 -3.66
CA GLN A 250 -35.06 59.51 -2.34
C GLN A 250 -34.28 58.19 -2.38
N ILE A 251 -33.55 57.93 -1.30
CA ILE A 251 -33.00 56.61 -0.99
C ILE A 251 -33.92 55.91 0.01
N GLN A 252 -34.39 54.72 -0.35
CA GLN A 252 -35.24 53.90 0.51
C GLN A 252 -34.37 52.89 1.23
N ILE A 253 -34.44 52.83 2.56
CA ILE A 253 -33.60 51.96 3.40
C ILE A 253 -34.49 50.95 4.12
N PHE A 254 -34.32 49.68 3.83
CA PHE A 254 -35.08 48.55 4.37
C PHE A 254 -34.25 47.84 5.45
N PRO A 255 -34.43 48.13 6.74
CA PRO A 255 -33.61 47.55 7.81
C PRO A 255 -33.97 46.09 8.07
N ILE A 256 -33.01 45.28 8.52
CA ILE A 256 -33.30 43.91 8.97
C ILE A 256 -34.28 43.91 10.15
N LYS A 257 -35.23 42.96 10.15
CA LYS A 257 -36.18 42.79 11.26
C LYS A 257 -35.51 42.12 12.46
N GLU A 258 -35.89 42.52 13.67
CA GLU A 258 -35.39 41.94 14.93
C GLU A 258 -35.47 40.40 14.96
N GLY A 259 -36.62 39.85 14.58
CA GLY A 259 -36.85 38.40 14.54
C GLY A 259 -36.13 37.65 13.41
N ASN A 260 -35.38 38.33 12.54
CA ASN A 260 -34.73 37.73 11.37
C ASN A 260 -33.20 37.88 11.37
N LYS A 261 -32.59 38.28 12.48
CA LYS A 261 -31.13 38.38 12.62
C LYS A 261 -30.38 37.13 12.20
N CYS A 262 -30.94 35.94 12.43
CA CYS A 262 -30.33 34.65 12.06
C CYS A 262 -30.22 34.43 10.54
N ASN A 263 -30.93 35.23 9.75
CA ASN A 263 -31.01 35.12 8.31
C ASN A 263 -30.57 36.42 7.62
N ALA A 264 -29.56 37.12 8.14
CA ALA A 264 -29.16 38.43 7.64
C ALA A 264 -28.61 38.35 6.20
N ILE A 265 -27.64 37.47 5.98
CA ILE A 265 -27.07 37.15 4.67
C ILE A 265 -27.00 35.64 4.49
N TYR A 266 -26.96 35.19 3.24
CA TYR A 266 -26.73 33.78 2.90
C TYR A 266 -25.37 33.63 2.19
N CYS A 267 -24.52 32.76 2.72
CA CYS A 267 -23.18 32.48 2.23
C CYS A 267 -23.07 31.03 1.74
N ASN A 268 -22.92 30.89 0.42
CA ASN A 268 -22.66 29.62 -0.25
C ASN A 268 -22.01 29.92 -1.61
N GLN A 269 -20.87 29.28 -1.91
CA GLN A 269 -20.13 29.55 -3.15
C GLN A 269 -20.94 29.33 -4.45
N SER A 270 -22.00 28.50 -4.42
CA SER A 270 -22.88 28.25 -5.57
C SER A 270 -23.94 29.34 -5.79
N TYR A 271 -24.00 30.34 -4.91
CA TYR A 271 -24.91 31.47 -4.93
C TYR A 271 -24.13 32.78 -5.16
N GLY A 272 -24.79 33.84 -5.59
CA GLY A 272 -24.23 35.20 -5.54
C GLY A 272 -24.65 35.93 -4.25
N PRO A 273 -24.58 37.27 -4.26
CA PRO A 273 -25.06 38.10 -3.15
C PRO A 273 -26.49 37.75 -2.75
N THR A 274 -26.69 37.38 -1.48
CA THR A 274 -27.99 36.96 -0.97
C THR A 274 -28.24 37.54 0.43
N PHE A 275 -29.35 38.23 0.60
CA PHE A 275 -29.78 38.86 1.85
C PHE A 275 -31.19 38.39 2.21
N GLY A 276 -31.38 37.98 3.47
CA GLY A 276 -32.68 37.61 4.01
C GLY A 276 -33.06 36.14 3.80
N GLY A 277 -33.72 35.56 4.80
CA GLY A 277 -34.15 34.15 4.86
C GLY A 277 -35.13 33.72 3.77
N GLY A 278 -35.83 34.69 3.17
CA GLY A 278 -36.77 34.47 2.07
C GLY A 278 -36.23 34.96 0.73
N HIS A 279 -34.92 35.26 0.66
CA HIS A 279 -34.28 35.89 -0.48
C HIS A 279 -34.88 37.27 -0.78
N ASP A 280 -34.92 38.13 0.24
CA ASP A 280 -35.36 39.54 0.10
C ASP A 280 -34.59 40.24 -1.03
N PHE A 281 -33.30 39.90 -1.17
CA PHE A 281 -32.45 40.29 -2.27
C PHE A 281 -31.53 39.11 -2.62
N TYR A 282 -31.73 38.49 -3.79
CA TYR A 282 -30.92 37.38 -4.28
C TYR A 282 -30.45 37.61 -5.72
N ILE A 283 -29.13 37.51 -5.92
CA ILE A 283 -28.48 37.44 -7.22
C ILE A 283 -27.82 36.07 -7.36
N GLN A 284 -28.07 35.39 -8.48
CA GLN A 284 -27.44 34.10 -8.81
C GLN A 284 -25.99 34.31 -9.28
N GLN A 285 -25.20 33.25 -9.29
CA GLN A 285 -23.79 33.28 -9.69
C GLN A 285 -23.50 33.85 -11.10
N ASP A 286 -24.48 33.90 -11.99
CA ASP A 286 -24.31 34.48 -13.33
C ASP A 286 -24.52 36.00 -13.36
N PHE A 287 -24.93 36.59 -12.23
CA PHE A 287 -25.32 38.00 -12.10
C PHE A 287 -26.44 38.43 -13.08
N GLN A 288 -27.07 37.48 -13.77
CA GLN A 288 -28.19 37.72 -14.68
C GLN A 288 -29.52 37.36 -14.01
N ASN A 289 -29.55 36.22 -13.33
CA ASN A 289 -30.74 35.65 -12.71
C ASN A 289 -30.78 35.92 -11.19
N GLY A 290 -31.95 35.69 -10.60
CA GLY A 290 -32.19 35.94 -9.17
C GLY A 290 -33.64 36.34 -8.92
N SER A 291 -33.92 36.75 -7.68
CA SER A 291 -35.26 37.14 -7.25
C SER A 291 -35.21 38.13 -6.08
N SER A 292 -36.35 38.77 -5.84
CA SER A 292 -36.58 39.64 -4.68
C SER A 292 -37.86 39.21 -3.98
N SER A 293 -37.75 38.89 -2.70
CA SER A 293 -38.88 38.73 -1.78
C SER A 293 -38.92 39.85 -0.74
N LEU A 294 -38.42 41.05 -1.09
CA LEU A 294 -38.24 42.20 -0.20
C LEU A 294 -39.41 42.38 0.77
N GLY A 295 -39.18 42.35 2.08
CA GLY A 295 -40.25 42.39 3.07
C GLY A 295 -40.38 41.11 3.90
N HIS A 296 -39.61 40.07 3.60
CA HIS A 296 -39.57 38.83 4.38
C HIS A 296 -38.71 39.02 5.64
N SER A 297 -37.39 39.13 5.47
CA SER A 297 -36.43 39.34 6.56
C SER A 297 -36.05 40.81 6.77
N TYR A 298 -36.21 41.65 5.75
CA TYR A 298 -36.00 43.09 5.84
C TYR A 298 -37.34 43.83 5.83
N SER A 299 -37.47 44.89 6.62
CA SER A 299 -38.70 45.68 6.75
C SER A 299 -38.96 46.52 5.51
N TYR A 300 -40.21 46.58 5.05
CA TYR A 300 -40.60 47.33 3.84
C TYR A 300 -41.79 48.27 4.01
N ASP A 301 -42.53 48.15 5.12
CA ASP A 301 -43.85 48.79 5.30
C ASP A 301 -43.81 50.32 5.24
N GLN A 302 -42.69 50.94 5.59
CA GLN A 302 -42.53 52.40 5.63
C GLN A 302 -42.57 53.08 4.25
N TYR A 303 -42.41 52.33 3.14
CA TYR A 303 -42.37 52.90 1.78
C TYR A 303 -43.53 52.44 0.88
N GLN A 304 -44.49 51.65 1.38
CA GLN A 304 -45.68 51.20 0.65
C GLN A 304 -45.38 50.70 -0.78
N VAL A 305 -44.38 49.83 -0.89
CA VAL A 305 -43.89 49.30 -2.17
C VAL A 305 -44.99 48.52 -2.89
N GLY A 306 -45.34 48.91 -4.12
CA GLY A 306 -46.41 48.28 -4.90
C GLY A 306 -46.11 46.84 -5.31
N ASN A 307 -44.95 46.58 -5.93
CA ASN A 307 -44.56 45.22 -6.35
C ASN A 307 -43.17 44.85 -5.81
N ARG A 308 -43.15 44.07 -4.74
CA ARG A 308 -41.96 43.64 -4.00
C ARG A 308 -40.94 42.86 -4.86
N SER A 309 -41.40 42.11 -5.86
CA SER A 309 -40.50 41.27 -6.68
C SER A 309 -39.75 42.04 -7.76
N THR A 310 -40.23 43.24 -8.10
CA THR A 310 -39.61 44.09 -9.13
C THR A 310 -39.06 45.40 -8.57
N HIS A 311 -39.38 45.76 -7.32
CA HIS A 311 -39.03 47.05 -6.73
C HIS A 311 -37.53 47.37 -6.71
N LEU A 312 -36.69 46.40 -6.38
CA LEU A 312 -35.24 46.60 -6.31
C LEU A 312 -34.64 46.75 -7.72
N PHE A 313 -35.02 45.85 -8.63
CA PHE A 313 -34.32 45.71 -9.92
C PHE A 313 -35.07 46.36 -11.09
N GLY A 314 -36.26 46.91 -10.88
CA GLY A 314 -37.16 47.42 -11.94
C GLY A 314 -37.77 46.35 -12.85
N GLN A 315 -37.46 45.07 -12.60
CA GLN A 315 -37.87 43.92 -13.42
C GLN A 315 -37.82 42.64 -12.56
N SER A 316 -38.29 41.51 -13.08
CA SER A 316 -38.47 40.26 -12.30
C SER A 316 -37.16 39.56 -11.89
N SER A 317 -36.03 39.92 -12.51
CA SER A 317 -34.72 39.35 -12.24
C SER A 317 -33.65 40.45 -12.20
N PRO A 318 -32.55 40.27 -11.47
CA PRO A 318 -31.56 41.33 -11.28
C PRO A 318 -30.97 41.86 -12.60
N ASN A 319 -30.53 40.96 -13.48
CA ASN A 319 -29.88 41.28 -14.77
C ASN A 319 -28.89 42.46 -14.62
N ILE A 320 -27.84 42.24 -13.84
CA ILE A 320 -26.91 43.28 -13.40
C ILE A 320 -26.11 43.81 -14.58
N ALA A 321 -26.09 45.14 -14.71
CA ALA A 321 -25.25 45.85 -15.66
C ALA A 321 -23.92 46.26 -15.01
N GLU A 322 -23.97 46.78 -13.78
CA GLU A 322 -22.80 47.30 -13.07
C GLU A 322 -22.90 46.92 -11.58
N CYS A 323 -21.75 46.70 -10.95
CA CYS A 323 -21.64 46.37 -9.53
C CYS A 323 -20.43 47.10 -8.95
N GLU A 324 -20.57 47.64 -7.74
CA GLU A 324 -19.47 48.15 -6.91
C GLU A 324 -19.60 47.58 -5.50
N ILE A 325 -18.49 47.07 -4.94
CA ILE A 325 -18.42 46.59 -3.57
C ILE A 325 -17.33 47.33 -2.82
N PHE A 326 -17.68 47.86 -1.65
CA PHE A 326 -16.77 48.56 -0.76
C PHE A 326 -16.71 47.87 0.60
N MET A 327 -15.51 47.70 1.15
CA MET A 327 -15.30 47.35 2.54
C MET A 327 -15.16 48.64 3.36
N LEU A 328 -15.99 48.79 4.38
CA LEU A 328 -15.95 49.94 5.27
C LEU A 328 -15.13 49.61 6.52
N THR A 329 -14.27 50.54 6.91
CA THR A 329 -13.65 50.52 8.23
C THR A 329 -14.21 51.64 9.08
N PHE A 330 -14.15 51.44 10.40
CA PHE A 330 -14.75 52.34 11.36
C PHE A 330 -13.69 52.91 12.30
N ALA A 331 -13.88 54.15 12.75
CA ALA A 331 -13.03 54.85 13.73
C ALA A 331 -13.44 54.53 15.17
#